data_AF-C9SDR4-F1
#
_entry.id   AF-C9SDR4-F1
#
_cell.length_a   1.000
_cell.length_b   1.000
_cell.length_c   1.000
_cell.angle_alpha   90.00
_cell.angle_beta   90.00
_cell.angle_gamma   90.00
#
_symmetry.space_group_name_H-M   'P 1'
#
loop_
_entity.id
_entity.type
_entity.pdbx_description
1 polymer ?
#
loop_
_entity_poly.entity_id
_entity_poly.type
_entity_poly.pdbx_seq_one_letter_code
_entity_poly.pdbx_strand_id
1 'polypeptide(L)'
;MPYIKACTRSACQRTTADPRQFTDGPGGTRGESYIYGIKAARFPCGTCLGGTFDTAVLEKVGAAIAKEVHTKSAHALGSTLNVIRLPLGGRNYETYSEDSLLLGHLAAAYVRG
;
A
#
# COMPACT_ATOMS: atom_id res chain seq x y z
N MET A 1 -16.93 21.57 -11.40
CA MET A 1 -17.00 20.92 -10.06
C MET A 1 -15.62 20.30 -9.80
N PRO A 2 -14.80 20.83 -8.89
CA PRO A 2 -13.40 20.39 -8.77
C PRO A 2 -13.37 18.97 -8.17
N TYR A 3 -12.81 18.06 -8.95
CA TYR A 3 -12.60 16.66 -8.62
C TYR A 3 -11.56 16.53 -7.49
N ILE A 4 -11.77 15.62 -6.55
CA ILE A 4 -10.81 15.29 -5.50
C ILE A 4 -9.52 14.81 -6.18
N LYS A 5 -8.53 15.70 -6.24
CA LYS A 5 -7.23 15.46 -6.85
C LYS A 5 -6.48 14.48 -5.97
N ALA A 6 -6.02 13.35 -6.52
CA ALA A 6 -5.09 12.49 -5.79
C ALA A 6 -3.89 13.29 -5.28
N CYS A 7 -3.30 12.83 -4.17
CA CYS A 7 -2.23 13.49 -3.45
C CYS A 7 -0.99 13.61 -4.35
N THR A 8 -0.96 14.69 -5.13
CA THR A 8 0.11 15.06 -6.05
C THR A 8 0.95 16.09 -5.34
N ARG A 9 2.28 15.90 -5.29
CA ARG A 9 3.15 17.01 -4.88
C ARG A 9 2.95 18.16 -5.87
N SER A 10 2.90 19.38 -5.36
CA SER A 10 2.89 20.57 -6.21
C SER A 10 4.12 20.53 -7.12
N ALA A 11 3.89 20.55 -8.43
CA ALA A 11 4.97 20.68 -9.39
C ALA A 11 5.66 22.03 -9.17
N CYS A 12 6.95 22.01 -8.84
CA CYS A 12 7.76 23.22 -8.86
C CYS A 12 8.02 23.57 -10.32
N GLN A 13 7.40 24.64 -10.82
CA GLN A 13 7.52 25.10 -12.22
C GLN A 13 8.98 25.36 -12.66
N ARG A 14 9.94 25.45 -11.72
CA ARG A 14 11.36 25.72 -11.96
C ARG A 14 12.18 24.47 -12.32
N THR A 15 11.68 23.28 -12.02
CA THR A 15 12.37 22.00 -12.31
C THR A 15 11.51 21.17 -13.25
N THR A 16 12.12 20.54 -14.25
CA THR A 16 11.45 19.68 -15.26
C THR A 16 10.88 18.37 -14.69
N ALA A 17 10.82 18.21 -13.36
CA ALA A 17 10.30 17.02 -12.72
C ALA A 17 8.76 17.03 -12.75
N ASP A 18 8.18 16.02 -13.41
CA ASP A 18 6.73 15.77 -13.47
C ASP A 18 6.16 15.55 -12.04
N PRO A 19 4.92 16.03 -11.73
CA PRO A 19 4.36 15.84 -10.41
C PRO A 19 4.10 14.36 -10.16
N ARG A 20 4.88 13.77 -9.25
CA ARG A 20 4.72 12.36 -8.87
C ARG A 20 3.38 12.15 -8.20
N GLN A 21 2.57 11.27 -8.79
CA GLN A 21 1.32 10.83 -8.19
C GLN A 21 1.60 9.74 -7.14
N PHE A 22 0.94 9.85 -6.00
CA PHE A 22 0.90 8.79 -4.99
C PHE A 22 -0.49 8.15 -4.98
N THR A 23 -0.54 6.85 -4.77
CA THR A 23 -1.78 6.09 -4.67
C THR A 23 -1.80 5.28 -3.37
N ASP A 24 -2.97 5.22 -2.73
CA ASP A 24 -3.13 4.40 -1.55
C ASP A 24 -2.86 2.92 -1.84
N GLY A 25 -2.26 2.33 -0.82
CA GLY A 25 -2.04 0.91 -0.53
C GLY A 25 -2.06 0.76 1.01
N PRO A 26 -2.45 -0.40 1.54
CA PRO A 26 -1.57 -1.58 1.60
C PRO A 26 -2.19 -2.89 1.07
N GLY A 27 -3.50 -2.90 0.82
CA GLY A 27 -4.21 -4.06 0.27
C GLY A 27 -4.44 -3.98 -1.25
N GLY A 28 -3.61 -3.25 -1.98
CA GLY A 28 -3.75 -3.01 -3.42
C GLY A 28 -3.71 -1.53 -3.80
N THR A 29 -3.72 -1.24 -5.10
CA THR A 29 -3.52 0.12 -5.62
C THR A 29 -4.85 0.80 -5.94
N ARG A 30 -5.27 1.78 -5.14
CA ARG A 30 -6.60 2.40 -5.33
C ARG A 30 -6.73 3.20 -6.64
N GLY A 31 -5.66 3.86 -7.07
CA GLY A 31 -5.68 4.85 -8.15
C GLY A 31 -6.13 6.25 -7.67
N GLU A 32 -6.51 7.10 -8.62
CA GLU A 32 -6.79 8.53 -8.38
C GLU A 32 -8.16 8.78 -7.71
N SER A 33 -9.21 8.11 -8.19
CA SER A 33 -10.60 8.37 -7.80
C SER A 33 -11.18 7.27 -6.91
N TYR A 34 -12.02 7.65 -5.95
CA TYR A 34 -12.77 6.73 -5.09
C TYR A 34 -14.11 6.30 -5.71
N ILE A 35 -14.69 7.12 -6.59
CA ILE A 35 -16.05 6.96 -7.10
C ILE A 35 -16.06 6.40 -8.53
N TYR A 36 -15.11 6.84 -9.36
CA TYR A 36 -14.98 6.43 -10.77
C TYR A 36 -13.56 5.92 -11.05
N GLY A 37 -13.02 5.10 -10.14
CA GLY A 37 -11.67 4.57 -10.23
C GLY A 37 -11.51 3.48 -11.30
N ILE A 38 -10.29 3.38 -11.82
CA ILE A 38 -9.85 2.24 -12.64
C ILE A 38 -9.85 0.99 -11.76
N LYS A 39 -10.25 -0.16 -12.30
CA LYS A 39 -10.25 -1.43 -11.55
C LYS A 39 -8.86 -1.74 -10.98
N ALA A 40 -8.84 -2.28 -9.78
CA ALA A 40 -7.63 -2.66 -9.04
C ALA A 40 -7.80 -4.04 -8.44
N ALA A 41 -6.72 -4.81 -8.35
CA ALA A 41 -6.70 -6.02 -7.56
C ALA A 41 -6.79 -5.68 -6.08
N ARG A 42 -7.63 -6.44 -5.38
CA ARG A 42 -7.73 -6.38 -3.93
C ARG A 42 -7.03 -7.59 -3.33
N PHE A 43 -5.98 -7.34 -2.57
CA PHE A 43 -5.25 -8.37 -1.86
C PHE A 43 -5.90 -8.64 -0.50
N PRO A 44 -5.61 -9.82 0.13
CA PRO A 44 -6.06 -10.12 1.48
C PRO A 44 -5.64 -9.04 2.50
N CYS A 45 -6.34 -9.01 3.63
CA CYS A 45 -6.04 -8.07 4.71
C CYS A 45 -4.63 -8.30 5.29
N GLY A 46 -4.02 -7.26 5.88
CA GLY A 46 -2.69 -7.36 6.48
C GLY A 46 -2.62 -8.47 7.53
N THR A 47 -3.62 -8.55 8.41
CA THR A 47 -3.66 -9.58 9.46
C THR A 47 -3.84 -10.99 8.88
N CYS A 48 -4.55 -11.10 7.76
CA CYS A 48 -4.74 -12.34 7.02
C CYS A 48 -3.40 -12.84 6.47
N LEU A 49 -2.61 -11.93 5.90
CA LEU A 49 -1.25 -12.21 5.41
C LEU A 49 -0.29 -12.49 6.56
N GLY A 50 -0.43 -11.77 7.69
CA GLY A 50 0.30 -12.02 8.94
C GLY A 50 0.10 -13.44 9.45
N GLY A 51 -1.13 -13.95 9.39
CA GLY A 51 -1.48 -15.31 9.78
C GLY A 51 -0.84 -16.42 8.92
N THR A 52 -0.22 -16.08 7.79
CA THR A 52 0.51 -17.07 6.98
C THR A 52 1.92 -17.34 7.49
N PHE A 53 2.53 -16.39 8.21
CA PHE A 53 3.93 -16.42 8.64
C PHE A 53 4.94 -16.68 7.49
N ASP A 54 4.52 -16.46 6.24
CA ASP A 54 5.32 -16.79 5.06
C ASP A 54 5.77 -15.52 4.32
N THR A 55 7.07 -15.23 4.44
CA THR A 55 7.71 -14.10 3.74
C THR A 55 7.65 -14.21 2.22
N ALA A 56 7.67 -15.43 1.65
CA ALA A 56 7.61 -15.62 0.20
C ALA A 56 6.24 -15.22 -0.37
N VAL A 57 5.16 -15.39 0.42
CA VAL A 57 3.83 -14.92 0.04
C VAL A 57 3.79 -13.40 0.02
N LEU A 58 4.34 -12.73 1.03
CA LEU A 58 4.37 -11.26 1.06
C LEU A 58 5.21 -10.67 -0.08
N GLU A 59 6.32 -11.29 -0.43
CA GLU A 59 7.15 -10.85 -1.55
C GLU A 59 6.40 -10.94 -2.89
N LYS A 60 5.64 -12.02 -3.11
CA LYS A 60 4.76 -12.14 -4.29
C LYS A 60 3.66 -11.08 -4.31
N VAL A 61 3.08 -10.77 -3.16
CA VAL A 61 2.05 -9.72 -3.02
C VAL A 61 2.64 -8.34 -3.32
N GLY A 62 3.82 -8.01 -2.75
CA GLY A 62 4.55 -6.77 -3.04
C GLY A 62 4.80 -6.60 -4.54
N ALA A 63 5.35 -7.63 -5.20
CA ALA A 63 5.63 -7.61 -6.63
C ALA A 63 4.36 -7.44 -7.49
N ALA A 64 3.25 -8.07 -7.09
CA ALA A 64 1.98 -7.91 -7.79
C ALA A 64 1.42 -6.48 -7.65
N ILE A 65 1.54 -5.89 -6.46
CA ILE A 65 1.15 -4.50 -6.20
C ILE A 65 2.04 -3.56 -7.01
N ALA A 66 3.37 -3.75 -7.01
CA ALA A 66 4.30 -2.95 -7.80
C ALA A 66 3.95 -2.93 -9.29
N LYS A 67 3.54 -4.08 -9.83
CA LYS A 67 3.06 -4.18 -11.22
C LYS A 67 1.80 -3.34 -11.46
N GLU A 68 0.86 -3.32 -10.53
CA GLU A 68 -0.33 -2.46 -10.65
C GLU A 68 -0.06 -0.98 -10.43
N VAL A 69 0.91 -0.64 -9.58
CA VAL A 69 1.34 0.75 -9.39
C VAL A 69 1.85 1.32 -10.71
N HIS A 70 2.62 0.51 -11.45
CA HIS A 70 3.17 0.89 -12.73
C HIS A 70 2.08 1.16 -13.78
N THR A 71 1.03 0.33 -13.86
CA THR A 71 -0.09 0.55 -14.79
C THR A 71 -0.87 1.82 -14.50
N LYS A 72 -0.85 2.28 -13.24
CA LYS A 72 -1.51 3.52 -12.79
C LYS A 72 -0.61 4.76 -12.85
N SER A 73 0.64 4.63 -13.33
CA SER A 73 1.61 5.73 -13.39
C SER A 73 1.76 6.49 -12.06
N ALA A 74 1.67 5.76 -10.94
CA ALA A 74 1.70 6.31 -9.60
C ALA A 74 2.83 5.69 -8.77
N HIS A 75 2.95 6.09 -7.52
CA HIS A 75 3.81 5.48 -6.51
C HIS A 75 2.93 4.97 -5.36
N ALA A 76 3.12 3.74 -4.91
CA ALA A 76 2.31 3.20 -3.81
C ALA A 76 2.70 3.81 -2.46
N LEU A 77 1.68 4.05 -1.64
CA LEU A 77 1.82 4.15 -0.19
C LEU A 77 1.87 2.73 0.38
N GLY A 78 3.01 2.41 0.98
CA GLY A 78 3.39 1.04 1.37
C GLY A 78 2.67 0.50 2.59
N SER A 79 3.09 -0.69 3.01
CA SER A 79 2.50 -1.46 4.10
C SER A 79 2.32 -0.67 5.40
N THR A 80 1.24 -0.99 6.13
CA THR A 80 0.95 -0.41 7.45
C THR A 80 1.66 -1.22 8.53
N LEU A 81 2.60 -0.59 9.24
CA LEU A 81 3.49 -1.25 10.22
C LEU A 81 3.23 -0.82 11.68
N ASN A 82 1.97 -0.53 12.01
CA ASN A 82 1.57 -0.22 13.37
C ASN A 82 1.45 -1.49 14.22
N VAL A 83 2.21 -1.61 15.31
CA VAL A 83 2.06 -2.74 16.23
C VAL A 83 0.64 -2.83 16.79
N ILE A 84 0.03 -4.01 16.69
CA ILE A 84 -1.31 -4.28 17.25
C ILE A 84 -1.19 -4.35 18.79
N ARG A 85 -1.31 -3.19 19.45
CA ARG A 85 -1.23 -3.12 20.93
C ARG A 85 -2.53 -3.52 21.62
N LEU A 86 -3.66 -3.19 21.01
CA LEU A 86 -5.00 -3.48 21.52
C LEU A 86 -5.88 -3.98 20.37
N PRO A 87 -6.74 -4.99 20.59
CA PRO A 87 -7.54 -5.60 19.52
C PRO A 87 -8.59 -4.65 18.94
N LEU A 88 -8.99 -3.61 19.67
CA LEU A 88 -10.02 -2.64 19.27
C LEU A 88 -9.55 -1.58 18.26
N GLY A 89 -8.30 -1.66 17.78
CA GLY A 89 -7.77 -0.72 16.81
C GLY A 89 -8.45 -0.85 15.44
N GLY A 90 -9.13 0.20 14.98
CA GLY A 90 -9.89 0.18 13.73
C GLY A 90 -9.08 -0.06 12.45
N ARG A 91 -7.75 0.08 12.51
CA ARG A 91 -6.82 -0.19 11.38
C ARG A 91 -5.94 -1.42 11.59
N ASN A 92 -6.18 -2.21 12.64
CA ASN A 92 -5.39 -3.41 12.93
C ASN A 92 -5.44 -4.40 11.75
N TYR A 93 -6.59 -4.47 11.05
CA TYR A 93 -6.79 -5.35 9.89
C TYR A 93 -5.81 -5.10 8.73
N GLU A 94 -5.24 -3.89 8.63
CA GLU A 94 -4.26 -3.52 7.60
C GLU A 94 -2.83 -3.84 8.02
N THR A 95 -2.62 -4.26 9.27
CA THR A 95 -1.31 -4.56 9.85
C THR A 95 -1.13 -6.06 10.07
N TYR A 96 0.11 -6.54 10.16
CA TYR A 96 0.41 -7.97 10.22
C TYR A 96 0.26 -8.59 11.61
N SER A 97 0.85 -7.99 12.66
CA SER A 97 0.94 -8.64 13.99
C SER A 97 1.18 -7.64 15.13
N GLU A 98 0.93 -8.11 16.35
CA GLU A 98 1.38 -7.54 17.63
C GLU A 98 2.87 -7.77 17.91
N ASP A 99 3.47 -8.82 17.34
CA ASP A 99 4.89 -9.12 17.52
C ASP A 99 5.75 -8.28 16.56
N SER A 100 6.71 -7.56 17.12
CA SER A 100 7.55 -6.62 16.34
C SER A 100 8.54 -7.33 15.43
N LEU A 101 9.00 -8.54 15.80
CA LEU A 101 9.95 -9.30 15.00
C LEU A 101 9.27 -9.86 13.74
N LEU A 102 8.13 -10.51 13.92
CA LEU A 102 7.30 -11.01 12.83
C LEU A 102 6.86 -9.86 11.91
N LEU A 103 6.36 -8.77 12.47
CA LEU A 103 5.98 -7.57 11.73
C LEU A 103 7.13 -7.09 10.83
N GLY A 104 8.35 -6.98 11.38
CA GLY A 104 9.53 -6.54 10.63
C GLY A 104 9.91 -7.47 9.49
N HIS A 105 9.90 -8.79 9.72
CA HIS A 105 10.21 -9.77 8.67
C HIS A 105 9.22 -9.76 7.51
N LEU A 106 7.92 -9.74 7.82
CA LEU A 106 6.87 -9.72 6.79
C LEU A 106 6.86 -8.38 6.03
N ALA A 107 7.08 -7.27 6.74
CA ALA A 107 7.21 -5.95 6.14
C ALA A 107 8.39 -5.86 5.18
N ALA A 108 9.56 -6.36 5.59
CA ALA A 108 10.74 -6.37 4.75
C ALA A 108 10.50 -7.18 3.47
N ALA A 109 9.85 -8.35 3.58
CA ALA A 109 9.49 -9.16 2.43
C ALA A 109 8.52 -8.44 1.47
N TYR A 110 7.51 -7.76 2.02
CA TYR A 110 6.59 -6.94 1.22
C TYR A 110 7.30 -5.80 0.48
N VAL A 111 8.27 -5.13 1.11
CA VAL A 111 9.02 -4.01 0.49
C VAL A 111 10.04 -4.50 -0.56
N ARG A 112 10.56 -5.73 -0.42
CA ARG A 112 11.47 -6.32 -1.41
C ARG A 112 10.78 -6.69 -2.73
N GLY A 113 9.52 -7.09 -2.67
CA GLY A 113 8.71 -7.45 -3.84
C GLY A 113 8.21 -6.22 -4.58
#